data_AF-A0A3D8IXC5-F1
#
_entry.id   AF-A0A3D8IXC5-F1
#
_cell.length_a   1.000
_cell.length_b   1.000
_cell.length_c   1.000
_cell.angle_alpha   90.00
_cell.angle_beta   90.00
_cell.angle_gamma   90.00
#
_symmetry.space_group_name_H-M   'P 1'
#
loop_
_entity.id
_entity.type
_entity.pdbx_description
1 polymer ?
#
loop_
_entity_poly.entity_id
_entity_poly.type
_entity_poly.pdbx_seq_one_letter_code
_entity_poly.pdbx_strand_id
1 'polypeptide(L)'
;MDILTLLVIIVAGVVMYFLWNTLKEYLSIEENVKRFKDREFLKDQIVIEEEPSFEEKILASEYGVLAGILGYVGNADGEICDLEKQMAFSLLDDMANEMNGLGDKEEVLNALKEIFLSSNNDIQALCEKFLDLSKGEYKKKLKVVEFCFALGYADGNLNDTTKDAILDVGAFLQIDNSDFNKIYDDFEKNYYVEVSQQEAKEIFGEYTNLQMRYEELIAKSKQNILEDKTHNKPITKESLVQLQKIQKAYEILKS
;
A
#
# COMPACT_ATOMS: atom_id res chain seq x y z
N MET A 1 29.41 38.44 40.29
CA MET A 1 29.28 38.48 38.82
C MET A 1 30.70 38.41 38.28
N ASP A 2 31.06 37.32 37.64
CA ASP A 2 32.38 37.09 37.07
C ASP A 2 32.56 37.90 35.78
N ILE A 3 33.82 38.21 35.47
CA ILE A 3 34.21 39.08 34.35
C ILE A 3 33.68 38.56 33.01
N LEU A 4 33.56 37.22 32.87
CA LEU A 4 33.02 36.56 31.68
C LEU A 4 31.52 36.89 31.48
N THR A 5 30.71 36.81 32.53
CA THR A 5 29.28 37.14 32.48
C THR A 5 29.05 38.61 32.13
N LEU A 6 29.89 39.52 32.66
CA LEU A 6 29.81 40.95 32.32
C LEU A 6 30.10 41.20 30.82
N LEU A 7 31.11 40.53 30.26
CA LEU A 7 31.44 40.64 28.84
C LEU A 7 30.33 40.11 27.93
N VAL A 8 29.70 38.99 28.29
CA VAL A 8 28.56 38.43 27.52
C VAL A 8 27.38 39.39 27.49
N ILE A 9 27.06 40.03 28.62
CA ILE A 9 25.95 41.00 28.69
C ILE A 9 26.24 42.23 27.82
N ILE A 10 27.49 42.72 27.83
CA ILE A 10 27.90 43.85 26.99
C ILE A 10 27.78 43.49 25.51
N VAL A 11 28.28 42.33 25.09
CA VAL A 11 28.19 41.88 23.69
C VAL A 11 26.72 41.69 23.27
N ALA A 12 25.88 41.07 24.11
CA ALA A 12 24.47 40.91 23.85
C ALA A 12 23.75 42.28 23.71
N GLY A 13 24.10 43.25 24.56
CA GLY A 13 23.59 44.62 24.49
C GLY A 13 23.95 45.31 23.18
N VAL A 14 25.19 45.15 22.70
CA VAL A 14 25.65 45.69 21.42
C VAL A 14 24.91 45.05 20.25
N VAL A 15 24.76 43.71 20.26
CA VAL A 15 24.01 43.00 19.20
C VAL A 15 22.55 43.44 19.17
N MET A 16 21.89 43.54 20.32
CA MET A 16 20.51 44.02 20.41
C MET A 16 20.37 45.47 19.92
N TYR A 17 21.35 46.33 20.23
CA TYR A 17 21.37 47.70 19.73
C TYR A 17 21.46 47.76 18.20
N PHE A 18 22.35 46.95 17.60
CA PHE A 18 22.47 46.86 16.14
C PHE A 18 21.20 46.32 15.48
N LEU A 19 20.59 45.28 16.05
CA LEU A 19 19.33 44.72 15.56
C LEU A 19 18.19 45.74 15.63
N TRP A 20 18.08 46.46 16.75
CA TRP A 20 17.08 47.51 16.93
C TRP A 20 17.26 48.64 15.91
N ASN A 21 18.49 49.11 15.70
CA ASN A 21 18.74 50.21 14.78
C ASN A 21 18.48 49.79 13.32
N THR A 22 18.90 48.59 12.94
CA THR A 22 18.65 48.01 11.62
C THR A 22 17.15 47.81 11.37
N LEU A 23 16.42 47.30 12.36
CA LEU A 23 14.98 47.11 12.26
C LEU A 23 14.24 48.46 12.18
N LYS A 24 14.67 49.45 12.96
CA LYS A 24 14.09 50.80 12.94
C LYS A 24 14.30 51.48 11.58
N GLU A 25 15.49 51.35 11.00
CA GLU A 25 15.80 51.86 9.67
C GLU A 25 14.97 51.14 8.59
N TYR A 26 14.90 49.81 8.65
CA TYR A 26 14.07 49.00 7.75
C TYR A 26 12.57 49.39 7.81
N LEU A 27 12.04 49.63 9.01
CA LEU A 27 10.65 50.05 9.22
C LEU A 27 10.42 51.56 8.97
N SER A 28 11.47 52.37 8.85
CA SER A 28 11.34 53.79 8.50
C SER A 28 11.09 54.00 7.00
N ILE A 29 11.36 52.99 6.18
CA ILE A 29 11.09 52.98 4.74
C ILE A 29 9.59 52.73 4.55
N GLU A 30 8.88 53.74 4.04
CA GLU A 30 7.42 53.73 3.85
C GLU A 30 6.94 52.55 2.97
N GLU A 31 7.74 52.12 2.01
CA GLU A 31 7.49 50.95 1.16
C GLU A 31 7.51 49.63 1.94
N ASN A 32 8.41 49.48 2.92
CA ASN A 32 8.46 48.28 3.76
C ASN A 32 7.26 48.23 4.71
N VAL A 33 6.84 49.37 5.25
CA VAL A 33 5.62 49.48 6.08
C VAL A 33 4.37 49.16 5.27
N LYS A 34 4.31 49.61 4.01
CA LYS A 34 3.24 49.24 3.07
C LYS A 34 3.22 47.72 2.83
N ARG A 35 4.36 47.07 2.58
CA ARG A 35 4.43 45.60 2.46
C ARG A 35 3.86 44.84 3.67
N PHE A 36 3.98 45.37 4.89
CA PHE A 36 3.36 44.75 6.07
C PHE A 36 1.86 44.99 6.17
N LYS A 37 1.36 46.17 5.74
CA LYS A 37 -0.07 46.48 5.70
C LYS A 37 -0.79 45.79 4.53
N ASP A 38 -0.13 45.68 3.38
CA ASP A 38 -0.61 44.97 2.20
C ASP A 38 -0.73 43.46 2.43
N ARG A 39 -0.16 42.93 3.54
CA ARG A 39 -0.45 41.55 3.98
C ARG A 39 -1.90 41.32 4.40
N GLU A 40 -2.65 42.36 4.76
CA GLU A 40 -4.11 42.23 4.92
C GLU A 40 -4.82 42.04 3.57
N PHE A 41 -4.29 42.63 2.49
CA PHE A 41 -4.77 42.43 1.11
C PHE A 41 -4.40 41.06 0.52
N LEU A 42 -3.40 40.37 1.08
CA LEU A 42 -3.05 39.01 0.68
C LEU A 42 -4.01 37.95 1.24
N LYS A 43 -4.86 38.26 2.22
CA LYS A 43 -5.85 37.30 2.75
C LYS A 43 -6.85 36.84 1.69
N ASP A 44 -7.19 37.71 0.74
CA ASP A 44 -8.11 37.39 -0.35
C ASP A 44 -7.46 36.61 -1.51
N GLN A 45 -6.13 36.39 -1.47
CA GLN A 45 -5.40 35.59 -2.45
C GLN A 45 -4.84 34.28 -1.89
N ILE A 46 -5.04 34.00 -0.60
CA ILE A 46 -4.77 32.67 -0.05
C ILE A 46 -5.95 31.80 -0.48
N VAL A 47 -5.77 31.06 -1.58
CA VAL A 47 -6.54 29.84 -1.80
C VAL A 47 -6.19 28.95 -0.61
N ILE A 48 -7.10 28.84 0.35
CA ILE A 48 -7.00 27.81 1.38
C ILE A 48 -7.22 26.52 0.61
N GLU A 49 -6.15 25.81 0.27
CA GLU A 49 -6.27 24.43 -0.17
C GLU A 49 -7.01 23.70 0.95
N GLU A 50 -8.24 23.28 0.68
CA GLU A 50 -9.00 22.49 1.63
C GLU A 50 -8.14 21.28 2.01
N GLU A 51 -7.99 21.02 3.31
CA GLU A 51 -7.26 19.83 3.72
C GLU A 51 -7.95 18.61 3.10
N PRO A 52 -7.20 17.71 2.44
CA PRO A 52 -7.80 16.56 1.81
C PRO A 52 -8.56 15.73 2.85
N SER A 53 -9.68 15.16 2.42
CA SER A 53 -10.49 14.28 3.25
C SER A 53 -9.66 13.09 3.73
N PHE A 54 -10.17 12.38 4.75
CA PHE A 54 -9.54 11.16 5.23
C PHE A 54 -9.39 10.12 4.10
N GLU A 55 -10.44 9.94 3.30
CA GLU A 55 -10.48 9.02 2.17
C GLU A 55 -9.50 9.45 1.07
N GLU A 56 -9.41 10.76 0.78
CA GLU A 56 -8.45 11.31 -0.19
C GLU A 56 -7.01 11.09 0.26
N LYS A 57 -6.73 11.23 1.56
CA LYS A 57 -5.41 10.93 2.15
C LYS A 57 -5.05 9.46 1.99
N ILE A 58 -6.01 8.53 2.17
CA ILE A 58 -5.79 7.10 1.96
C ILE A 58 -5.56 6.79 0.47
N LEU A 59 -6.41 7.30 -0.41
CA LEU A 59 -6.29 7.12 -1.87
C LEU A 59 -4.97 7.71 -2.41
N ALA A 60 -4.44 8.74 -1.76
CA ALA A 60 -3.14 9.33 -2.05
C ALA A 60 -1.94 8.59 -1.45
N SER A 61 -2.15 7.66 -0.53
CA SER A 61 -1.07 6.91 0.13
C SER A 61 -0.51 5.78 -0.74
N GLU A 62 0.72 5.34 -0.45
CA GLU A 62 1.37 4.21 -1.16
C GLU A 62 0.50 2.94 -1.11
N TYR A 63 -0.12 2.66 0.04
CA TYR A 63 -0.99 1.50 0.24
C TYR A 63 -2.36 1.65 -0.41
N GLY A 64 -2.94 2.86 -0.47
CA GLY A 64 -4.16 3.09 -1.24
C GLY A 64 -3.96 2.88 -2.73
N VAL A 65 -2.83 3.35 -3.27
CA VAL A 65 -2.46 3.10 -4.67
C VAL A 65 -2.23 1.60 -4.93
N LEU A 66 -1.52 0.92 -4.03
CA LEU A 66 -1.32 -0.53 -4.12
C LEU A 66 -2.66 -1.31 -4.08
N ALA A 67 -3.58 -0.92 -3.21
CA ALA A 67 -4.92 -1.51 -3.15
C ALA A 67 -5.65 -1.38 -4.49
N GLY A 68 -5.54 -0.22 -5.15
CA GLY A 68 -6.12 0.01 -6.48
C GLY A 68 -5.49 -0.87 -7.56
N ILE A 69 -4.16 -1.04 -7.54
CA ILE A 69 -3.45 -1.94 -8.49
C ILE A 69 -3.91 -3.39 -8.31
N LEU A 70 -4.01 -3.85 -7.05
CA LEU A 70 -4.48 -5.20 -6.75
C LEU A 70 -5.95 -5.39 -7.14
N GLY A 71 -6.78 -4.36 -6.99
CA GLY A 71 -8.17 -4.37 -7.42
C GLY A 71 -8.31 -4.50 -8.94
N TYR A 72 -7.48 -3.78 -9.69
CA TYR A 72 -7.42 -3.89 -11.15
C TYR A 72 -7.07 -5.31 -11.61
N VAL A 73 -6.03 -5.93 -11.02
CA VAL A 73 -5.62 -7.30 -11.35
C VAL A 73 -6.68 -8.32 -10.92
N GLY A 74 -7.18 -8.22 -9.68
CA GLY A 74 -8.15 -9.17 -9.13
C GLY A 74 -9.49 -9.14 -9.85
N ASN A 75 -9.84 -8.03 -10.51
CA ASN A 75 -11.09 -7.87 -11.26
C ASN A 75 -10.88 -7.94 -12.78
N ALA A 76 -9.73 -8.41 -13.26
CA ALA A 76 -9.39 -8.38 -14.68
C ALA A 76 -10.38 -9.18 -15.55
N ASP A 77 -10.87 -10.30 -15.06
CA ASP A 77 -11.87 -11.15 -15.72
C ASP A 77 -13.34 -10.75 -15.44
N GLY A 78 -13.54 -9.70 -14.63
CA GLY A 78 -14.85 -9.13 -14.29
C GLY A 78 -15.50 -9.68 -13.02
N GLU A 79 -14.91 -10.67 -12.35
CA GLU A 79 -15.41 -11.16 -11.06
C GLU A 79 -14.26 -11.58 -10.14
N ILE A 80 -14.06 -10.84 -9.04
CA ILE A 80 -13.11 -11.26 -8.01
C ILE A 80 -13.69 -12.43 -7.21
N CYS A 81 -13.03 -13.59 -7.21
CA CYS A 81 -13.52 -14.76 -6.48
C CYS A 81 -13.37 -14.59 -4.96
N ASP A 82 -14.07 -15.42 -4.18
CA ASP A 82 -14.06 -15.32 -2.72
C ASP A 82 -12.66 -15.47 -2.13
N LEU A 83 -11.83 -16.37 -2.67
CA LEU A 83 -10.47 -16.62 -2.18
C LEU A 83 -9.54 -15.43 -2.45
N GLU A 84 -9.62 -14.84 -3.65
CA GLU A 84 -8.85 -13.65 -4.02
C GLU A 84 -9.22 -12.45 -3.14
N LYS A 85 -10.52 -12.15 -2.99
CA LYS A 85 -10.99 -11.09 -2.07
C LYS A 85 -10.44 -11.31 -0.67
N GLN A 86 -10.56 -12.53 -0.20
CA GLN A 86 -10.11 -12.94 1.11
C GLN A 86 -8.60 -12.76 1.33
N MET A 87 -7.79 -13.07 0.32
CA MET A 87 -6.35 -12.90 0.33
C MET A 87 -5.96 -11.42 0.26
N ALA A 88 -6.56 -10.67 -0.66
CA ALA A 88 -6.39 -9.23 -0.78
C ALA A 88 -6.75 -8.51 0.53
N PHE A 89 -7.91 -8.78 1.11
CA PHE A 89 -8.35 -8.13 2.36
C PHE A 89 -7.46 -8.40 3.55
N SER A 90 -6.82 -9.56 3.60
CA SER A 90 -5.82 -9.86 4.63
C SER A 90 -4.57 -9.02 4.44
N LEU A 91 -4.09 -8.91 3.20
CA LEU A 91 -2.96 -8.03 2.88
C LEU A 91 -3.29 -6.56 3.20
N LEU A 92 -4.52 -6.11 2.91
CA LEU A 92 -4.97 -4.76 3.25
C LEU A 92 -5.09 -4.53 4.77
N ASP A 93 -5.41 -5.55 5.57
CA ASP A 93 -5.40 -5.45 7.04
C ASP A 93 -3.99 -5.17 7.56
N ASP A 94 -2.98 -5.85 6.99
CA ASP A 94 -1.58 -5.61 7.32
C ASP A 94 -1.13 -4.22 6.89
N MET A 95 -1.53 -3.76 5.69
CA MET A 95 -1.27 -2.38 5.27
C MET A 95 -1.91 -1.37 6.24
N ALA A 96 -3.16 -1.59 6.64
CA ALA A 96 -3.86 -0.74 7.61
C ALA A 96 -3.16 -0.73 8.98
N ASN A 97 -2.62 -1.86 9.43
CA ASN A 97 -1.80 -1.95 10.66
C ASN A 97 -0.53 -1.08 10.57
N GLU A 98 0.05 -0.91 9.39
CA GLU A 98 1.25 -0.11 9.19
C GLU A 98 0.96 1.40 9.02
N MET A 99 -0.24 1.76 8.60
CA MET A 99 -0.71 3.15 8.42
C MET A 99 -1.03 3.87 9.75
N ASN A 100 -0.15 3.71 10.73
CA ASN A 100 -0.30 4.34 12.04
C ASN A 100 -0.34 5.87 11.91
N GLY A 101 -1.42 6.49 12.39
CA GLY A 101 -1.56 7.96 12.50
C GLY A 101 -2.42 8.64 11.42
N LEU A 102 -3.01 7.90 10.48
CA LEU A 102 -3.96 8.44 9.49
C LEU A 102 -5.41 8.40 9.97
N GLY A 103 -5.78 7.44 10.83
CA GLY A 103 -7.12 7.27 11.39
C GLY A 103 -7.19 6.02 12.26
N ASP A 104 -8.39 5.58 12.61
CA ASP A 104 -8.58 4.27 13.22
C ASP A 104 -8.24 3.17 12.20
N LYS A 105 -7.64 2.07 12.66
CA LYS A 105 -7.23 0.95 11.79
C LYS A 105 -8.42 0.42 10.98
N GLU A 106 -9.58 0.28 11.60
CA GLU A 106 -10.77 -0.29 10.96
C GLU A 106 -11.30 0.65 9.87
N GLU A 107 -11.26 1.96 10.09
CA GLU A 107 -11.60 2.98 9.10
C GLU A 107 -10.65 2.93 7.90
N VAL A 108 -9.33 2.84 8.16
CA VAL A 108 -8.31 2.72 7.11
C VAL A 108 -8.52 1.44 6.30
N LEU A 109 -8.73 0.31 6.97
CA LEU A 109 -8.97 -0.97 6.31
C LEU A 109 -10.21 -0.93 5.43
N ASN A 110 -11.31 -0.34 5.90
CA ASN A 110 -12.53 -0.23 5.12
C ASN A 110 -12.32 0.60 3.86
N ALA A 111 -11.64 1.75 3.96
CA ALA A 111 -11.30 2.57 2.81
C ALA A 111 -10.39 1.81 1.81
N LEU A 112 -9.38 1.07 2.29
CA LEU A 112 -8.53 0.25 1.42
C LEU A 112 -9.33 -0.84 0.68
N LYS A 113 -10.28 -1.50 1.36
CA LYS A 113 -11.17 -2.51 0.75
C LYS A 113 -12.06 -1.87 -0.31
N GLU A 114 -12.61 -0.69 -0.05
CA GLU A 114 -13.40 0.04 -1.04
C GLU A 114 -12.58 0.40 -2.28
N ILE A 115 -11.33 0.86 -2.09
CA ILE A 115 -10.42 1.13 -3.21
C ILE A 115 -10.15 -0.15 -4.01
N PHE A 116 -9.86 -1.27 -3.34
CA PHE A 116 -9.64 -2.56 -4.01
C PHE A 116 -10.88 -3.02 -4.81
N LEU A 117 -12.08 -2.85 -4.27
CA LEU A 117 -13.33 -3.22 -4.94
C LEU A 117 -13.71 -2.24 -6.07
N SER A 118 -13.09 -1.06 -6.11
CA SER A 118 -13.31 -0.08 -7.18
C SER A 118 -12.54 -0.49 -8.45
N SER A 119 -13.25 -0.99 -9.45
CA SER A 119 -12.68 -1.62 -10.64
C SER A 119 -12.35 -0.67 -11.80
N ASN A 120 -12.48 0.65 -11.61
CA ASN A 120 -12.49 1.62 -12.72
C ASN A 120 -11.31 2.60 -12.69
N ASN A 121 -10.18 2.15 -12.15
CA ASN A 121 -9.00 2.99 -12.00
C ASN A 121 -8.08 2.84 -13.21
N ASP A 122 -7.58 3.98 -13.71
CA ASP A 122 -6.55 4.01 -14.75
C ASP A 122 -5.26 3.39 -14.21
N ILE A 123 -4.94 2.19 -14.69
CA ILE A 123 -3.79 1.41 -14.19
C ILE A 123 -2.46 2.12 -14.45
N GLN A 124 -2.34 2.82 -15.58
CA GLN A 124 -1.13 3.58 -15.88
C GLN A 124 -0.94 4.68 -14.82
N ALA A 125 -2.00 5.45 -14.54
CA ALA A 125 -1.96 6.52 -13.54
C ALA A 125 -1.66 5.98 -12.12
N LEU A 126 -2.21 4.82 -11.75
CA LEU A 126 -1.90 4.16 -10.48
C LEU A 126 -0.43 3.76 -10.39
N CYS A 127 0.11 3.12 -11.43
CA CYS A 127 1.51 2.71 -11.46
C CYS A 127 2.46 3.92 -11.43
N GLU A 128 2.17 4.98 -12.19
CA GLU A 128 2.95 6.23 -12.14
C GLU A 128 2.95 6.84 -10.74
N LYS A 129 1.79 6.92 -10.09
CA LYS A 129 1.67 7.42 -8.71
C LYS A 129 2.41 6.53 -7.71
N PHE A 130 2.39 5.21 -7.89
CA PHE A 130 3.14 4.29 -7.05
C PHE A 130 4.64 4.51 -7.20
N LEU A 131 5.14 4.73 -8.42
CA LEU A 131 6.55 5.03 -8.68
C LEU A 131 7.01 6.29 -7.95
N ASP A 132 6.18 7.34 -7.97
CA ASP A 132 6.48 8.60 -7.27
C ASP A 132 6.50 8.41 -5.75
N LEU A 133 5.50 7.74 -5.18
CA LEU A 133 5.37 7.51 -3.74
C LEU A 133 6.47 6.59 -3.19
N SER A 134 6.78 5.53 -3.94
CA SER A 134 7.86 4.58 -3.60
C SER A 134 9.26 5.15 -3.85
N LYS A 135 9.37 6.39 -4.34
CA LYS A 135 10.63 7.05 -4.73
C LYS A 135 11.46 6.21 -5.70
N GLY A 136 10.77 5.42 -6.54
CA GLY A 136 11.38 4.52 -7.50
C GLY A 136 12.12 3.32 -6.89
N GLU A 137 11.92 2.97 -5.62
CA GLU A 137 12.55 1.81 -4.98
C GLU A 137 12.19 0.51 -5.72
N TYR A 138 13.13 0.00 -6.52
CA TYR A 138 12.90 -1.15 -7.41
C TYR A 138 12.36 -2.39 -6.69
N LYS A 139 12.83 -2.65 -5.46
CA LYS A 139 12.36 -3.77 -4.64
C LYS A 139 10.87 -3.69 -4.33
N LYS A 140 10.33 -2.49 -4.08
CA LYS A 140 8.90 -2.30 -3.84
C LYS A 140 8.10 -2.62 -5.09
N LYS A 141 8.59 -2.22 -6.27
CA LYS A 141 7.96 -2.52 -7.56
C LYS A 141 7.88 -4.03 -7.81
N LEU A 142 8.97 -4.76 -7.57
CA LEU A 142 8.97 -6.22 -7.67
C LEU A 142 7.94 -6.86 -6.73
N LYS A 143 7.81 -6.34 -5.51
CA LYS A 143 6.82 -6.81 -4.55
C LYS A 143 5.38 -6.59 -4.99
N VAL A 144 5.08 -5.46 -5.64
CA VAL A 144 3.75 -5.25 -6.24
C VAL A 144 3.43 -6.35 -7.25
N VAL A 145 4.37 -6.66 -8.15
CA VAL A 145 4.18 -7.72 -9.15
C VAL A 145 4.05 -9.10 -8.50
N GLU A 146 4.84 -9.41 -7.47
CA GLU A 146 4.70 -10.65 -6.71
C GLU A 146 3.31 -10.76 -6.04
N PHE A 147 2.77 -9.67 -5.49
CA PHE A 147 1.42 -9.67 -4.92
C PHE A 147 0.35 -9.90 -5.99
N CYS A 148 0.52 -9.30 -7.17
CA CYS A 148 -0.39 -9.49 -8.29
C CYS A 148 -0.40 -10.96 -8.77
N PHE A 149 0.77 -11.57 -8.90
CA PHE A 149 0.88 -13.00 -9.20
C PHE A 149 0.34 -13.88 -8.07
N ALA A 150 0.54 -13.53 -6.81
CA ALA A 150 -0.02 -14.30 -5.71
C ALA A 150 -1.56 -14.27 -5.72
N LEU A 151 -2.14 -13.13 -6.09
CA LEU A 151 -3.58 -12.94 -6.18
C LEU A 151 -4.18 -13.72 -7.35
N GLY A 152 -3.73 -13.47 -8.59
CA GLY A 152 -4.38 -13.99 -9.81
C GLY A 152 -4.26 -15.50 -10.06
N TYR A 153 -3.86 -16.22 -9.04
CA TYR A 153 -3.30 -17.56 -9.08
C TYR A 153 -3.68 -18.25 -7.73
N ALA A 154 -4.41 -17.54 -6.85
CA ALA A 154 -4.89 -18.05 -5.58
C ALA A 154 -5.77 -19.31 -5.75
N ASP A 155 -6.56 -19.37 -6.81
CA ASP A 155 -7.40 -20.51 -7.20
C ASP A 155 -6.61 -21.66 -7.89
N GLY A 156 -5.34 -21.44 -8.20
CA GLY A 156 -4.45 -22.41 -8.83
C GLY A 156 -4.41 -22.35 -10.36
N ASN A 157 -5.05 -21.37 -11.02
CA ASN A 157 -4.90 -21.17 -12.45
C ASN A 157 -4.93 -19.68 -12.84
N LEU A 158 -3.82 -19.16 -13.36
CA LEU A 158 -3.77 -17.82 -13.93
C LEU A 158 -4.42 -17.82 -15.31
N ASN A 159 -5.58 -17.17 -15.42
CA ASN A 159 -6.23 -16.97 -16.70
C ASN A 159 -5.49 -15.92 -17.56
N ASP A 160 -5.70 -15.96 -18.88
CA ASP A 160 -4.98 -15.08 -19.82
C ASP A 160 -5.29 -13.59 -19.57
N THR A 161 -6.52 -13.24 -19.21
CA THR A 161 -6.93 -11.85 -18.93
C THR A 161 -6.20 -11.27 -17.72
N THR A 162 -6.13 -12.03 -16.62
CA THR A 162 -5.41 -11.64 -15.41
C THR A 162 -3.91 -11.61 -15.68
N LYS A 163 -3.38 -12.52 -16.51
CA LYS A 163 -1.98 -12.47 -16.94
C LYS A 163 -1.67 -11.19 -17.71
N ASP A 164 -2.52 -10.78 -18.64
CA ASP A 164 -2.38 -9.53 -19.39
C ASP A 164 -2.42 -8.32 -18.44
N ALA A 165 -3.33 -8.31 -17.45
CA ALA A 165 -3.37 -7.26 -16.44
C ALA A 165 -2.07 -7.17 -15.61
N ILE A 166 -1.48 -8.31 -15.23
CA ILE A 166 -0.19 -8.34 -14.51
C ILE A 166 0.96 -7.87 -15.42
N LEU A 167 0.92 -8.18 -16.72
CA LEU A 167 1.89 -7.69 -17.70
C LEU A 167 1.83 -6.17 -17.83
N ASP A 168 0.63 -5.59 -17.90
CA ASP A 168 0.44 -4.14 -17.91
C ASP A 168 1.02 -3.48 -16.66
N VAL A 169 0.74 -4.04 -15.47
CA VAL A 169 1.34 -3.57 -14.20
C VAL A 169 2.86 -3.61 -14.26
N GLY A 170 3.44 -4.73 -14.70
CA GLY A 170 4.89 -4.89 -14.82
C GLY A 170 5.52 -3.88 -15.78
N ALA A 171 4.85 -3.62 -16.90
CA ALA A 171 5.28 -2.65 -17.90
C ALA A 171 5.24 -1.21 -17.37
N PHE A 172 4.12 -0.78 -16.77
CA PHE A 172 3.98 0.58 -16.24
C PHE A 172 4.87 0.84 -15.01
N LEU A 173 5.14 -0.18 -14.19
CA LEU A 173 6.14 -0.09 -13.12
C LEU A 173 7.58 -0.14 -13.63
N GLN A 174 7.80 -0.37 -14.93
CA GLN A 174 9.11 -0.46 -15.56
C GLN A 174 9.98 -1.55 -14.93
N ILE A 175 9.40 -2.75 -14.75
CA ILE A 175 10.13 -3.93 -14.30
C ILE A 175 10.97 -4.48 -15.46
N ASP A 176 12.22 -4.86 -15.18
CA ASP A 176 13.05 -5.52 -16.18
C ASP A 176 12.45 -6.87 -16.58
N ASN A 177 12.39 -7.15 -17.88
CA ASN A 177 11.82 -8.39 -18.41
C ASN A 177 12.44 -9.65 -17.78
N SER A 178 13.74 -9.63 -17.45
CA SER A 178 14.40 -10.76 -16.80
C SER A 178 13.87 -11.02 -15.39
N ASP A 179 13.58 -9.96 -14.63
CA ASP A 179 13.04 -10.09 -13.28
C ASP A 179 11.56 -10.45 -13.31
N PHE A 180 10.79 -9.85 -14.21
CA PHE A 180 9.39 -10.23 -14.42
C PHE A 180 9.27 -11.70 -14.80
N ASN A 181 10.05 -12.16 -15.80
CA ASN A 181 10.04 -13.56 -16.23
C ASN A 181 10.50 -14.49 -15.10
N LYS A 182 11.44 -14.06 -14.25
CA LYS A 182 11.84 -14.84 -13.10
C LYS A 182 10.70 -15.01 -12.10
N ILE A 183 9.98 -13.93 -11.78
CA ILE A 183 8.78 -14.00 -10.93
C ILE A 183 7.75 -14.91 -11.59
N TYR A 184 7.42 -14.69 -12.86
CA TYR A 184 6.48 -15.53 -13.59
C TYR A 184 6.86 -17.02 -13.53
N ASP A 185 8.10 -17.36 -13.86
CA ASP A 185 8.62 -18.73 -13.82
C ASP A 185 8.56 -19.35 -12.41
N ASP A 186 8.89 -18.55 -11.38
CA ASP A 186 8.84 -18.97 -9.99
C ASP A 186 7.39 -19.22 -9.54
N PHE A 187 6.42 -18.51 -10.09
CA PHE A 187 5.02 -18.84 -9.89
C PHE A 187 4.67 -20.07 -10.77
N GLU A 188 4.72 -20.02 -12.10
CA GLU A 188 4.33 -21.11 -13.01
C GLU A 188 4.86 -22.51 -12.64
N LYS A 189 6.15 -22.67 -12.30
CA LYS A 189 6.76 -23.97 -11.94
C LYS A 189 6.20 -24.58 -10.66
N ASN A 190 5.62 -23.74 -9.81
CA ASN A 190 5.22 -24.09 -8.46
C ASN A 190 3.70 -24.24 -8.30
N TYR A 191 2.97 -24.17 -9.42
CA TYR A 191 1.56 -23.82 -9.43
C TYR A 191 0.56 -24.94 -9.69
N TYR A 192 1.03 -26.17 -9.86
CA TYR A 192 0.16 -27.32 -9.96
C TYR A 192 0.22 -28.17 -8.68
N VAL A 193 -0.88 -28.16 -7.93
CA VAL A 193 -1.06 -29.06 -6.79
C VAL A 193 -2.24 -29.97 -7.07
N GLU A 194 -2.01 -31.27 -7.20
CA GLU A 194 -3.11 -32.24 -7.16
C GLU A 194 -3.49 -32.53 -5.71
N VAL A 195 -4.79 -32.66 -5.46
CA VAL A 195 -5.33 -33.11 -4.18
C VAL A 195 -6.30 -34.24 -4.48
N SER A 196 -6.09 -35.40 -3.86
CA SER A 196 -7.01 -36.53 -3.93
C SER A 196 -8.18 -36.36 -2.97
N GLN A 197 -9.27 -37.11 -3.17
CA GLN A 197 -10.42 -37.06 -2.26
C GLN A 197 -10.07 -37.48 -0.83
N GLN A 198 -9.09 -38.38 -0.65
CA GLN A 198 -8.62 -38.78 0.67
C GLN A 198 -7.82 -37.66 1.34
N GLU A 199 -6.88 -37.05 0.62
CA GLU A 199 -6.12 -35.91 1.12
C GLU A 199 -7.03 -34.71 1.45
N ALA A 200 -8.06 -34.47 0.64
CA ALA A 200 -9.03 -33.41 0.91
C ALA A 200 -9.73 -33.61 2.27
N LYS A 201 -10.14 -34.85 2.59
CA LYS A 201 -10.72 -35.20 3.90
C LYS A 201 -9.71 -35.05 5.03
N GLU A 202 -8.44 -35.39 4.80
CA GLU A 202 -7.38 -35.23 5.80
C GLU A 202 -7.08 -33.75 6.08
N ILE A 203 -7.05 -32.89 5.05
CA ILE A 203 -6.84 -31.44 5.16
C ILE A 203 -7.97 -30.80 5.98
N PHE A 204 -9.22 -31.14 5.67
CA PHE A 204 -10.37 -30.56 6.35
C PHE A 204 -10.64 -31.17 7.73
N GLY A 205 -10.28 -32.44 7.92
CA GLY A 205 -10.58 -33.22 9.11
C GLY A 205 -12.09 -33.42 9.28
N GLU A 206 -12.53 -33.60 10.53
CA GLU A 206 -13.95 -33.57 10.85
C GLU A 206 -14.46 -32.12 10.90
N TYR A 207 -15.58 -31.84 10.22
CA TYR A 207 -16.21 -30.53 10.20
C TYR A 207 -17.73 -30.65 10.28
N THR A 208 -18.36 -29.72 10.99
CA THR A 208 -19.82 -29.60 11.03
C THR A 208 -20.34 -28.77 9.86
N ASN A 209 -19.56 -27.76 9.44
CA ASN A 209 -19.87 -26.87 8.33
C ASN A 209 -18.62 -26.71 7.46
N LEU A 210 -18.71 -27.14 6.20
CA LEU A 210 -17.58 -27.13 5.26
C LEU A 210 -17.07 -25.71 4.97
N GLN A 211 -17.99 -24.75 4.80
CA GLN A 211 -17.66 -23.35 4.50
C GLN A 211 -16.91 -22.70 5.65
N MET A 212 -17.42 -22.85 6.88
CA MET A 212 -16.78 -22.28 8.06
C MET A 212 -15.38 -22.87 8.27
N ARG A 213 -15.23 -24.18 8.06
CA ARG A 213 -13.93 -24.85 8.16
C ARG A 213 -12.94 -24.36 7.10
N TYR A 214 -13.42 -24.15 5.87
CA TYR A 214 -12.63 -23.58 4.80
C TYR A 214 -12.13 -22.18 5.17
N GLU A 215 -13.01 -21.30 5.63
CA GLU A 215 -12.65 -19.93 6.05
C GLU A 215 -11.61 -19.92 7.18
N GLU A 216 -11.73 -20.82 8.17
CA GLU A 216 -10.74 -20.99 9.24
C GLU A 216 -9.35 -21.40 8.69
N LEU A 217 -9.31 -22.40 7.81
CA LEU A 217 -8.07 -22.92 7.24
C LEU A 217 -7.39 -21.86 6.36
N ILE A 218 -8.18 -21.15 5.55
CA ILE A 218 -7.71 -20.04 4.73
C ILE A 218 -7.18 -18.90 5.61
N ALA A 219 -7.89 -18.49 6.66
CA ALA A 219 -7.43 -17.46 7.59
C ALA A 219 -6.09 -17.82 8.25
N LYS A 220 -5.94 -19.06 8.70
CA LYS A 220 -4.68 -19.54 9.30
C LYS A 220 -3.53 -19.60 8.28
N SER A 221 -3.80 -20.03 7.07
CA SER A 221 -2.78 -20.12 6.02
C SER A 221 -2.36 -18.74 5.51
N LYS A 222 -3.28 -17.77 5.46
CA LYS A 222 -2.95 -16.36 5.15
C LYS A 222 -2.00 -15.75 6.17
N GLN A 223 -2.20 -16.00 7.46
CA GLN A 223 -1.25 -15.55 8.50
C GLN A 223 0.17 -16.02 8.15
N ASN A 224 0.35 -17.26 7.70
CA ASN A 224 1.67 -17.76 7.29
C ASN A 224 2.23 -17.15 5.99
N ILE A 225 1.41 -16.56 5.14
CA ILE A 225 1.85 -15.83 3.92
C ILE A 225 2.41 -14.47 4.30
N LEU A 226 1.83 -13.84 5.32
CA LEU A 226 2.02 -12.43 5.64
C LEU A 226 2.87 -12.19 6.91
N GLU A 227 2.89 -13.13 7.86
CA GLU A 227 3.62 -13.04 9.13
C GLU A 227 5.15 -13.09 9.00
N ASP A 228 5.74 -13.10 7.81
CA ASP A 228 7.20 -13.09 7.64
C ASP A 228 7.80 -11.67 7.83
N LYS A 229 7.31 -11.00 8.89
CA LYS A 229 7.60 -9.73 9.64
C LYS A 229 8.41 -8.60 9.01
N THR A 230 8.70 -8.66 7.72
CA THR A 230 9.41 -7.63 6.99
C THR A 230 8.94 -7.70 5.55
N HIS A 231 8.40 -6.59 5.06
CA HIS A 231 8.10 -6.25 3.67
C HIS A 231 9.24 -6.53 2.65
N ASN A 232 10.36 -7.09 3.11
CA ASN A 232 11.55 -7.47 2.35
C ASN A 232 11.63 -8.95 1.99
N LYS A 233 10.78 -9.83 2.55
CA LYS A 233 10.79 -11.25 2.17
C LYS A 233 9.71 -11.55 1.11
N PRO A 234 10.04 -12.33 0.07
CA PRO A 234 9.07 -12.78 -0.93
C PRO A 234 7.99 -13.63 -0.26
N ILE A 235 6.77 -13.59 -0.84
CA ILE A 235 5.72 -14.53 -0.46
C ILE A 235 6.28 -15.94 -0.57
N THR A 236 6.21 -16.70 0.53
CA THR A 236 6.80 -18.02 0.55
C THR A 236 5.97 -18.98 -0.29
N LYS A 237 6.65 -19.68 -1.20
CA LYS A 237 6.09 -20.75 -2.04
C LYS A 237 5.25 -21.74 -1.23
N GLU A 238 5.74 -22.11 -0.04
CA GLU A 238 5.07 -23.09 0.83
C GLU A 238 3.69 -22.62 1.29
N SER A 239 3.55 -21.34 1.63
CA SER A 239 2.30 -20.80 2.14
C SER A 239 1.25 -20.63 1.02
N LEU A 240 1.66 -20.31 -0.21
CA LEU A 240 0.76 -20.32 -1.39
C LEU A 240 0.27 -21.73 -1.73
N VAL A 241 1.18 -22.70 -1.75
CA VAL A 241 0.83 -24.12 -2.00
C VAL A 241 -0.17 -24.62 -0.96
N GLN A 242 -0.05 -24.20 0.31
CA GLN A 242 -1.02 -24.55 1.34
C GLN A 242 -2.41 -23.97 1.08
N LEU A 243 -2.53 -22.69 0.71
CA LEU A 243 -3.82 -22.10 0.34
C LEU A 243 -4.48 -22.84 -0.82
N GLN A 244 -3.71 -23.16 -1.85
CA GLN A 244 -4.22 -23.90 -3.01
C GLN A 244 -4.70 -25.30 -2.64
N LYS A 245 -3.96 -26.01 -1.77
CA LYS A 245 -4.42 -27.31 -1.25
C LYS A 245 -5.75 -27.19 -0.54
N ILE A 246 -5.93 -26.15 0.27
CA ILE A 246 -7.17 -25.89 0.99
C ILE A 246 -8.30 -25.58 -0.01
N GLN A 247 -8.05 -24.75 -1.03
CA GLN A 247 -9.02 -24.44 -2.08
C GLN A 247 -9.45 -25.68 -2.86
N LYS A 248 -8.51 -26.47 -3.38
CA LYS A 248 -8.82 -27.68 -4.14
C LYS A 248 -9.52 -28.72 -3.29
N ALA A 249 -9.09 -28.90 -2.04
CA ALA A 249 -9.77 -29.78 -1.10
C ALA A 249 -11.21 -29.33 -0.86
N TYR A 250 -11.46 -28.03 -0.71
CA TYR A 250 -12.81 -27.48 -0.57
C TYR A 250 -13.68 -27.78 -1.80
N GLU A 251 -13.17 -27.52 -3.01
CA GLU A 251 -13.88 -27.80 -4.26
C GLU A 251 -14.25 -29.29 -4.40
N ILE A 252 -13.31 -30.19 -4.08
CA ILE A 252 -13.53 -31.64 -4.10
C ILE A 252 -14.59 -32.06 -3.09
N LEU A 253 -14.59 -31.48 -1.88
CA LEU A 253 -15.53 -31.83 -0.81
C LEU A 253 -16.92 -31.19 -0.98
N LYS A 254 -16.99 -30.09 -1.73
CA LYS A 254 -18.24 -29.41 -2.11
C LYS A 254 -18.97 -30.15 -3.24
N SER A 255 -18.21 -30.86 -4.08
CA SER A 255 -18.70 -31.66 -5.22
C SER A 255 -19.39 -32.96 -4.78
#